data_AF-A0A2S6QSE7-F1
#
_entry.id   AF-A0A2S6QSE7-F1
#
_cell.length_a   1.000
_cell.length_b   1.000
_cell.length_c   1.000
_cell.angle_alpha   90.00
_cell.angle_beta   90.00
_cell.angle_gamma   90.00
#
_symmetry.space_group_name_H-M   'P 1'
#
loop_
_entity.id
_entity.type
_entity.pdbx_description
1 polymer ?
#
loop_
_entity_poly.entity_id
_entity_poly.type
_entity_poly.pdbx_seq_one_letter_code
_entity_poly.pdbx_strand_id
1 'polypeptide(L)'
;MRIIKYIFFLIFIILLFCSLKKPNINLGEIWRILHVNSLIGLQKVVESSYIQLKIDTDIWFKIILPILELPVFFFTVIFFIIYLLLRIKYKS
;
A
#
# COMPACT_ATOMS: atom_id res chain seq x y z
N MET A 1 16.26 16.13 1.24
CA MET A 1 14.81 16.00 0.94
C MET A 1 14.46 15.96 -0.55
N ARG A 2 15.32 16.46 -1.46
CA ARG A 2 15.13 16.28 -2.91
C ARG A 2 15.04 14.80 -3.35
N ILE A 3 15.78 13.88 -2.72
CA ILE A 3 15.71 12.46 -3.06
C ILE A 3 14.33 11.86 -2.73
N ILE A 4 13.74 12.24 -1.59
CA ILE A 4 12.45 11.72 -1.14
C ILE A 4 11.34 12.06 -2.15
N LYS A 5 11.28 13.29 -2.68
CA LYS A 5 10.29 13.63 -3.73
C LYS A 5 10.42 12.74 -4.97
N TYR A 6 11.64 12.36 -5.37
CA TYR A 6 11.85 11.48 -6.52
C TYR A 6 11.44 10.04 -6.24
N ILE A 7 11.62 9.55 -5.00
CA ILE A 7 11.11 8.24 -4.58
C ILE A 7 9.58 8.21 -4.69
N PHE A 8 8.89 9.21 -4.13
CA PHE A 8 7.43 9.29 -4.24
C PHE A 8 6.95 9.42 -5.68
N PHE A 9 7.66 10.17 -6.52
CA PHE A 9 7.36 10.28 -7.95
C PHE A 9 7.52 8.93 -8.66
N LEU A 10 8.60 8.19 -8.39
CA LEU A 10 8.85 6.88 -8.99
C LEU A 10 7.77 5.88 -8.57
N ILE A 11 7.38 5.86 -7.28
CA ILE A 11 6.28 5.03 -6.79
C ILE A 11 4.97 5.40 -7.51
N PHE A 12 4.66 6.69 -7.61
CA PHE A 12 3.49 7.16 -8.34
C PHE A 12 3.45 6.66 -9.79
N ILE A 13 4.57 6.77 -10.53
CA ILE A 13 4.64 6.31 -11.92
C ILE A 13 4.42 4.80 -12.02
N ILE A 14 5.01 4.00 -11.14
CA ILE A 14 4.80 2.55 -11.12
C ILE A 14 3.32 2.22 -10.88
N LEU A 15 2.70 2.83 -9.87
CA LEU A 15 1.28 2.60 -9.54
C LEU A 15 0.34 3.08 -10.67
N LEU A 16 0.70 4.18 -11.35
CA LEU A 16 -0.03 4.66 -12.52
C LEU A 16 0.01 3.64 -13.66
N PHE A 17 1.18 3.07 -13.98
CA PHE A 17 1.26 2.02 -14.99
C PHE A 17 0.49 0.75 -14.59
N CYS A 18 0.53 0.36 -13.31
CA CYS A 18 -0.27 -0.77 -12.81
C CYS A 18 -1.77 -0.54 -12.97
N SER A 19 -2.26 0.64 -12.57
CA SER A 19 -3.68 0.98 -12.67
C SER A 19 -4.15 1.13 -14.13
N LEU A 20 -3.33 1.66 -15.03
CA LEU A 20 -3.66 1.74 -16.46
C LEU A 20 -3.73 0.36 -17.13
N LYS A 21 -2.82 -0.57 -16.77
CA LYS A 21 -2.84 -1.94 -17.33
C LYS A 21 -4.02 -2.76 -16.82
N LYS A 22 -4.42 -2.57 -15.56
CA LYS A 22 -5.52 -3.31 -14.94
C LYS A 22 -6.31 -2.36 -14.01
N PRO A 23 -7.38 -1.70 -14.50
CA PRO A 23 -8.10 -0.62 -13.81
C PRO A 23 -8.62 -0.96 -12.40
N ASN A 24 -8.87 -2.25 -12.14
CA ASN A 24 -9.43 -2.74 -10.87
C ASN A 24 -8.45 -3.62 -10.08
N ILE A 25 -7.15 -3.58 -10.42
CA ILE A 25 -6.15 -4.30 -9.62
C ILE A 25 -6.08 -3.70 -8.22
N ASN A 26 -6.15 -4.55 -7.20
CA ASN A 26 -6.04 -4.14 -5.81
C ASN A 26 -4.63 -4.41 -5.25
N LEU A 27 -4.32 -3.80 -4.11
CA LEU A 27 -2.98 -3.87 -3.54
C LEU A 27 -2.61 -5.29 -3.11
N GLY A 28 -3.59 -6.04 -2.58
CA GLY A 28 -3.44 -7.44 -2.20
C GLY A 28 -3.10 -8.33 -3.39
N GLU A 29 -3.71 -8.11 -4.55
CA GLU A 29 -3.42 -8.85 -5.77
C GLU A 29 -2.01 -8.56 -6.28
N ILE A 30 -1.56 -7.29 -6.27
CA ILE A 30 -0.17 -6.94 -6.60
C ILE A 30 0.80 -7.66 -5.66
N TRP A 31 0.56 -7.59 -4.35
CA TRP A 31 1.43 -8.23 -3.37
C TRP A 31 1.45 -9.75 -3.57
N ARG A 32 0.29 -10.38 -3.76
CA ARG A 32 0.17 -11.82 -4.01
C ARG A 32 0.98 -12.25 -5.26
N ILE A 33 0.92 -11.46 -6.34
CA ILE A 33 1.67 -11.74 -7.57
C ILE A 33 3.18 -11.62 -7.33
N LEU A 34 3.61 -10.59 -6.60
CA LEU A 34 5.03 -10.36 -6.34
C LEU A 34 5.63 -11.36 -5.35
N HIS A 35 4.93 -11.65 -4.26
CA HIS A 35 5.46 -12.48 -3.17
C HIS A 35 4.37 -13.00 -2.22
N VAL A 36 3.59 -13.99 -2.65
CA VAL A 36 2.50 -14.60 -1.85
C VAL A 36 2.94 -15.05 -0.44
N ASN A 37 4.16 -15.56 -0.29
CA ASN A 37 4.64 -16.08 1.00
C ASN A 37 4.82 -14.98 2.04
N SER A 38 5.17 -13.75 1.64
CA SER A 38 5.28 -12.65 2.61
C SER A 38 3.93 -12.10 2.99
N LEU A 39 2.93 -12.17 2.10
CA LEU A 39 1.55 -11.83 2.43
C LEU A 39 0.97 -12.79 3.48
N ILE A 40 1.17 -14.10 3.29
CA ILE A 40 0.78 -15.13 4.28
C ILE A 40 1.57 -14.96 5.59
N GLY A 41 2.87 -14.65 5.48
CA GLY A 41 3.71 -14.38 6.64
C GLY A 41 3.19 -13.20 7.47
N LEU A 42 2.81 -12.11 6.81
CA LEU A 42 2.21 -10.94 7.46
C LEU A 42 0.90 -11.33 8.16
N GLN A 43 0.01 -12.08 7.49
CA GLN A 43 -1.23 -12.55 8.10
C GLN A 43 -0.98 -13.29 9.41
N LYS A 44 -0.08 -14.29 9.39
CA LYS A 44 0.27 -15.07 10.58
C LYS A 44 0.83 -14.21 11.70
N VAL A 45 1.70 -13.24 11.38
CA VAL A 45 2.29 -12.33 12.38
C VAL A 45 1.23 -11.46 13.03
N VAL A 46 0.32 -10.89 12.22
CA VAL A 46 -0.80 -10.08 12.72
C VAL A 46 -1.69 -10.93 13.64
N GLU A 47 -2.18 -12.07 13.15
CA GLU A 47 -3.08 -12.95 13.90
C GLU A 47 -2.46 -13.43 15.23
N SER A 48 -1.20 -13.86 15.21
CA SER A 48 -0.50 -14.34 16.43
C SER A 48 -0.24 -13.25 17.46
N SER A 49 0.01 -12.01 17.01
CA SER A 49 0.21 -10.87 17.91
C SER A 49 -1.05 -10.53 18.72
N TYR A 50 -2.24 -10.70 18.14
CA TYR A 50 -3.51 -10.40 18.81
C TYR A 50 -4.01 -11.53 19.72
N ILE A 51 -3.74 -12.79 19.35
CA ILE A 51 -3.93 -13.93 20.26
C ILE A 51 -3.15 -13.70 21.56
N GLN A 52 -1.91 -13.20 21.46
CA GLN A 52 -1.07 -12.94 22.62
C GLN A 52 -1.60 -11.78 23.49
N LEU A 53 -2.30 -10.81 22.90
CA LEU A 53 -2.88 -9.66 23.61
C LEU A 53 -4.30 -9.93 24.17
N LYS A 54 -4.90 -11.09 23.89
CA LYS A 54 -6.30 -11.44 24.24
C LYS A 54 -7.33 -10.39 23.76
N ILE A 55 -7.00 -9.66 22.71
CA ILE A 55 -7.91 -8.69 22.11
C ILE A 55 -8.67 -9.44 21.00
N ASP A 56 -9.98 -9.58 21.17
CA ASP A 56 -10.88 -10.28 20.23
C ASP A 56 -11.18 -9.43 18.97
N THR A 57 -10.17 -8.69 18.52
CA THR A 57 -10.26 -7.87 17.32
C THR A 57 -9.51 -8.56 16.20
N ASP A 58 -10.30 -9.09 15.28
CA ASP A 58 -9.79 -9.64 14.04
C ASP A 58 -9.31 -8.53 13.09
N ILE A 59 -8.16 -7.94 13.41
CA ILE A 59 -7.59 -6.77 12.72
C ILE A 59 -7.18 -7.10 11.29
N TRP A 60 -6.80 -8.35 11.04
CA TRP A 60 -6.54 -8.80 9.69
C TRP A 60 -7.78 -8.61 8.82
N PHE A 61 -8.89 -9.22 9.19
CA PHE A 61 -10.12 -9.17 8.38
C PHE A 61 -10.86 -7.83 8.47
N LYS A 62 -10.76 -7.10 9.59
CA LYS A 62 -11.48 -5.82 9.77
C LYS A 62 -10.75 -4.60 9.22
N ILE A 63 -9.42 -4.63 9.12
CA ILE A 63 -8.62 -3.45 8.75
C ILE A 63 -7.69 -3.76 7.58
N ILE A 64 -6.82 -4.75 7.73
CA ILE A 64 -5.74 -4.98 6.77
C ILE A 64 -6.30 -5.47 5.44
N LEU A 65 -7.18 -6.48 5.47
CA LEU A 65 -7.78 -7.04 4.26
C LEU A 65 -8.59 -5.98 3.47
N PRO A 66 -9.48 -5.18 4.09
CA PRO A 66 -10.14 -4.07 3.39
C PRO A 66 -9.17 -3.08 2.73
N ILE A 67 -8.03 -2.76 3.39
CA ILE A 67 -7.00 -1.89 2.80
C ILE A 67 -6.33 -2.58 1.60
N LEU A 68 -6.04 -3.87 1.69
CA LEU A 68 -5.47 -4.64 0.58
C LEU A 68 -6.42 -4.76 -0.61
N GLU A 69 -7.73 -4.78 -0.36
CA GLU A 69 -8.76 -4.85 -1.39
C GLU A 69 -9.01 -3.50 -2.10
N LEU A 70 -8.49 -2.39 -1.56
CA LEU A 70 -8.60 -1.10 -2.22
C LEU A 70 -7.91 -1.10 -3.60
N PRO A 71 -8.56 -0.55 -4.63
CA PRO A 71 -7.95 -0.38 -5.95
C PRO A 71 -6.65 0.42 -5.89
N VAL A 72 -5.66 -0.02 -6.65
CA VAL A 72 -4.33 0.61 -6.76
C VAL A 72 -4.42 2.05 -7.25
N PHE A 73 -5.49 2.40 -7.96
CA PHE A 73 -5.79 3.78 -8.34
C PHE A 73 -5.89 4.72 -7.11
N PHE A 74 -6.51 4.29 -6.00
CA PHE A 74 -6.58 5.11 -4.78
C PHE A 74 -5.19 5.45 -4.25
N PHE A 75 -4.30 4.45 -4.16
CA PHE A 75 -2.92 4.66 -3.74
C PHE A 75 -2.16 5.55 -4.73
N THR A 76 -2.41 5.41 -6.03
CA THR A 76 -1.83 6.28 -7.06
C THR A 76 -2.13 7.75 -6.78
N VAL A 77 -3.39 8.07 -6.46
CA VAL A 77 -3.81 9.44 -6.12
C VAL A 77 -3.12 9.94 -4.83
N ILE A 78 -3.07 9.11 -3.78
CA ILE A 78 -2.40 9.47 -2.51
C ILE A 78 -0.92 9.80 -2.74
N PHE A 79 -0.19 8.94 -3.45
CA PHE A 79 1.23 9.16 -3.74
C PHE A 79 1.45 10.39 -4.62
N PHE A 80 0.55 10.70 -5.54
CA PHE A 80 0.58 11.93 -6.33
C PHE A 80 0.42 13.18 -5.45
N ILE A 81 -0.57 13.18 -4.54
CA ILE A 81 -0.79 14.29 -3.60
C ILE A 81 0.45 14.50 -2.72
N ILE A 82 1.00 13.43 -2.15
CA ILE A 82 2.21 13.53 -1.31
C ILE A 82 3.38 14.09 -2.13
N TYR A 83 3.56 13.64 -3.37
CA TYR A 83 4.58 14.20 -4.26
C TYR A 83 4.39 15.71 -4.49
N LEU A 84 3.17 16.18 -4.75
CA LEU A 84 2.87 17.60 -4.92
C LEU A 84 3.17 18.40 -3.65
N LEU A 85 2.76 17.90 -2.48
CA LEU A 85 3.04 18.54 -1.19
C LEU A 85 4.55 18.66 -0.94
N LEU A 86 5.31 17.60 -1.21
CA LEU A 86 6.77 17.62 -1.11
C LEU A 86 7.40 18.60 -2.11
N ARG A 87 6.87 18.69 -3.33
CA ARG A 87 7.35 19.65 -4.35
C ARG A 87 7.13 21.09 -3.91
N ILE A 88 5.96 21.39 -3.33
CA ILE A 88 5.61 22.74 -2.84
C ILE A 88 6.51 23.11 -1.66
N LYS A 89 6.64 22.20 -0.67
CA LYS A 89 7.42 22.45 0.55
C LYS A 89 8.91 22.59 0.28
N TYR A 90 9.46 21.81 -0.66
CA TYR A 90 10.89 21.80 -0.99
C TYR A 90 11.17 22.47 -2.34
N LYS A 91 10.65 23.70 -2.49
CA LYS A 91 10.91 24.62 -3.60
C LYS A 91 12.38 25.07 -3.57
N SER A 92 13.29 24.16 -3.92
CA SER A 92 14.72 24.39 -4.12
C SER A 92 15.25 23.46 -5.20
#